data_AF-V7CD80-F1
#
_entry.id   AF-V7CD80-F1
#
_cell.length_a   1.000
_cell.length_b   1.000
_cell.length_c   1.000
_cell.angle_alpha   90.00
_cell.angle_beta   90.00
_cell.angle_gamma   90.00
#
_symmetry.space_group_name_H-M   'P 1'
#
loop_
_entity.id
_entity.type
_entity.pdbx_description
1 polymer ?
#
loop_
_entity_poly.entity_id
_entity_poly.type
_entity_poly.pdbx_seq_one_letter_code
_entity_poly.pdbx_strand_id
1 'polypeptide(L)' 'VLAKKFGAALVSLEHRYYGKSSPFNSLETENLKYLSSKQALSDLAAFRQYYQVSYSVFLL' A
#
# COMPACT_ATOMS: atom_id res chain seq x y z
N VAL A 1 15.83 -8.17 10.79
CA VAL A 1 17.27 -7.85 11.00
C VAL A 1 17.78 -6.74 10.07
N LEU A 2 17.44 -6.73 8.78
CA LEU A 2 17.94 -5.72 7.82
C LEU A 2 17.51 -4.28 8.13
N ALA A 3 16.21 -4.01 8.35
CA ALA A 3 15.73 -2.66 8.66
C ALA A 3 16.46 -2.04 9.87
N LYS A 4 16.61 -2.82 10.96
CA LYS A 4 17.40 -2.43 12.14
C LYS A 4 18.87 -2.14 11.81
N LYS A 5 19.51 -3.00 11.00
CA LYS A 5 20.92 -2.83 10.59
C LYS A 5 21.15 -1.52 9.84
N PHE A 6 20.19 -1.09 9.03
CA PHE A 6 20.30 0.12 8.20
C PHE A 6 19.61 1.35 8.79
N GLY A 7 19.04 1.26 10.00
CA GLY A 7 18.23 2.36 10.56
C GLY A 7 17.03 2.73 9.67
N ALA A 8 16.53 1.78 8.88
CA ALA A 8 15.49 2.04 7.90
C ALA A 8 14.09 1.88 8.53
N ALA A 9 13.15 2.72 8.08
CA ALA A 9 11.73 2.53 8.37
C ALA A 9 11.23 1.23 7.71
N LEU A 10 10.35 0.51 8.42
CA LEU A 10 9.65 -0.66 7.89
C LEU A 10 8.16 -0.35 7.81
N VAL A 11 7.61 -0.46 6.61
CA VAL A 11 6.18 -0.31 6.36
C VAL A 11 5.71 -1.52 5.55
N SER A 12 4.58 -2.11 5.96
CA SER A 12 3.94 -3.20 5.25
C SER A 12 2.52 -2.79 4.91
N LEU A 13 2.17 -2.87 3.62
CA LEU A 13 0.83 -2.58 3.14
C LEU A 13 0.02 -3.87 3.03
N GLU A 14 -1.23 -3.79 3.46
CA GLU A 14 -2.20 -4.83 3.18
C GLU A 14 -2.67 -4.72 1.73
N HIS A 15 -2.68 -5.84 1.02
CA HIS A 15 -3.05 -5.89 -0.39
C HIS A 15 -4.55 -5.61 -0.57
N ARG A 16 -4.92 -4.93 -1.67
CA ARG A 16 -6.33 -4.74 -2.04
C ARG A 16 -7.11 -6.06 -2.06
N TYR A 17 -8.35 -6.04 -1.57
CA TYR A 17 -9.25 -7.18 -1.38
C TYR A 17 -8.85 -8.20 -0.30
N TYR A 18 -7.83 -7.91 0.53
CA TYR A 18 -7.47 -8.73 1.66
C TYR A 18 -7.67 -7.96 2.97
N GLY A 19 -8.09 -8.68 4.02
CA GLY A 19 -8.29 -8.10 5.34
C GLY A 19 -9.29 -6.94 5.34
N LYS A 20 -8.85 -5.77 5.80
CA LYS A 20 -9.63 -4.54 5.86
C LYS A 20 -9.45 -3.67 4.62
N SER A 21 -8.42 -3.92 3.81
CA SER A 21 -8.14 -3.19 2.58
C SER A 21 -9.03 -3.65 1.42
N SER A 22 -10.34 -3.40 1.51
CA SER A 22 -11.28 -3.66 0.42
C SER A 22 -11.95 -2.37 -0.07
N PRO A 23 -11.98 -2.11 -1.39
CA PRO A 23 -12.71 -0.98 -1.95
C PRO A 23 -14.24 -1.20 -1.95
N PHE A 24 -14.69 -2.44 -1.74
CA PHE A 24 -16.10 -2.82 -1.71
C PHE A 24 -16.43 -3.61 -0.44
N ASN A 25 -17.70 -3.58 -0.06
CA ASN A 25 -18.19 -4.29 1.14
C ASN A 25 -18.35 -5.80 0.93
N SER A 26 -18.36 -6.26 -0.33
CA SER A 26 -18.57 -7.67 -0.70
C SER A 26 -17.59 -8.11 -1.78
N LEU A 27 -17.19 -9.39 -1.75
CA LEU A 27 -16.25 -10.01 -2.70
C LEU A 27 -16.96 -10.72 -3.86
N GLU A 28 -18.08 -10.17 -4.32
CA GLU A 28 -18.79 -10.66 -5.52
C GLU A 28 -17.94 -10.47 -6.78
N THR A 29 -18.12 -11.33 -7.78
CA THR A 29 -17.29 -11.35 -9.01
C THR A 29 -17.22 -9.99 -9.71
N GLU A 30 -18.32 -9.23 -9.74
CA GLU A 30 -18.36 -7.89 -10.31
C GLU A 30 -17.47 -6.87 -9.58
N ASN A 31 -17.30 -7.05 -8.26
CA ASN A 31 -16.46 -6.21 -7.42
C ASN A 31 -14.99 -6.59 -7.53
N LEU A 32 -14.67 -7.82 -7.96
CA LEU A 32 -13.29 -8.28 -8.16
C LEU A 32 -12.65 -7.79 -9.46
N LYS A 33 -13.35 -7.00 -10.29
CA LYS A 33 -12.82 -6.46 -11.56
C LYS A 33 -11.54 -5.63 -11.41
N TYR A 34 -11.21 -5.15 -10.21
CA TYR A 34 -9.94 -4.46 -9.93
C TYR A 34 -8.93 -5.28 -9.12
N LEU A 35 -9.17 -6.57 -8.90
CA LEU A 35 -8.22 -7.50 -8.30
C LEU A 35 -7.22 -7.95 -9.37
N SER A 36 -6.18 -7.15 -9.58
CA SER A 36 -5.08 -7.49 -10.49
C SER A 36 -3.74 -7.02 -9.95
N SER A 37 -2.67 -7.72 -10.31
CA SER A 37 -1.31 -7.35 -9.90
C SER A 37 -0.92 -5.96 -10.38
N LYS A 38 -1.34 -5.55 -11.59
CA LYS A 38 -1.09 -4.21 -12.12
C LYS A 38 -1.65 -3.14 -11.20
N GLN A 39 -2.88 -3.31 -10.75
CA GLN A 39 -3.52 -2.36 -9.86
C GLN A 39 -2.94 -2.37 -8.44
N ALA A 40 -2.58 -3.55 -7.91
CA ALA A 40 -1.91 -3.64 -6.61
C ALA A 40 -0.52 -2.95 -6.62
N LEU A 41 0.24 -3.08 -7.71
CA LEU A 41 1.49 -2.34 -7.89
C LEU A 41 1.25 -0.82 -7.98
N SER A 42 0.16 -0.38 -8.61
CA SER A 42 -0.24 1.03 -8.61
C SER A 42 -0.54 1.56 -7.21
N ASP A 43 -1.15 0.76 -6.33
CA ASP A 43 -1.36 1.15 -4.92
C ASP A 43 -0.04 1.37 -4.19
N LEU A 44 0.92 0.46 -4.37
CA LEU A 44 2.26 0.59 -3.76
C LEU A 44 2.98 1.83 -4.25
N ALA A 45 2.88 2.15 -5.55
CA ALA A 45 3.47 3.36 -6.13
C ALA A 45 2.82 4.62 -5.56
N ALA A 46 1.48 4.66 -5.48
CA ALA A 46 0.74 5.77 -4.91
C ALA A 46 1.07 5.97 -3.41
N PHE A 47 1.12 4.88 -2.64
CA PHE A 47 1.50 4.93 -1.24
C PHE A 47 2.94 5.42 -1.06
N ARG A 48 3.90 4.91 -1.86
CA ARG A 48 5.29 5.37 -1.79
C ARG A 48 5.40 6.88 -2.01
N GLN A 49 4.69 7.41 -3.01
CA GLN A 49 4.66 8.85 -3.27
C GLN A 49 4.08 9.62 -2.07
N TYR A 50 2.93 9.19 -1.56
CA TYR A 50 2.29 9.79 -0.39
C TYR A 50 3.22 9.78 0.83
N TYR A 51 3.86 8.65 1.10
CA TYR A 51 4.79 8.46 2.21
C TYR A 51 6.00 9.38 2.07
N GLN A 52 6.61 9.46 0.88
CA GLN A 52 7.76 10.34 0.64
C GLN A 52 7.41 11.82 0.84
N VAL A 53 6.27 12.28 0.34
CA VAL A 53 5.83 13.67 0.50
C VAL A 53 5.55 13.98 1.98
N SER A 54 4.81 13.11 2.67
CA SER A 54 4.42 13.33 4.06
C SER A 54 5.63 13.42 5.00
N TYR A 55 6.67 12.63 4.75
CA TYR A 55 7.90 12.66 5.56
C TYR A 55 8.89 13.76 5.16
N SER A 56 8.96 14.16 3.87
CA SER A 56 9.77 15.32 3.47
C SER A 56 9.29 16.63 4.09
N VAL A 57 7.97 16.79 4.29
CA VAL A 57 7.41 17.97 4.95
C VAL A 57 7.72 17.99 6.45
N PHE A 58 7.99 16.84 7.08
CA PHE A 58 8.33 16.76 8.51
C PHE A 58 9.81 17.08 8.81
N LEU A 59 10.66 17.16 7.77
CA LEU A 59 12.10 17.47 7.89
C LEU A 59 12.44 18.93 7.52
N LEU A 60 11.43 19.77 7.25
CA LEU A 60 11.53 21.22 7.10
C LEU A 60 10.85 21.91 8.29
#